data_AF-A0A1Y3BDY3-F1
#
_entry.id   AF-A0A1Y3BDY3-F1
#
_cell.length_a   1.000
_cell.length_b   1.000
_cell.length_c   1.000
_cell.angle_alpha   90.00
_cell.angle_beta   90.00
_cell.angle_gamma   90.00
#
_symmetry.space_group_name_H-M   'P 1'
#
loop_
_entity.id
_entity.type
_entity.pdbx_description
1 polymer ?
#
loop_
_entity_poly.entity_id
_entity_poly.type
_entity_poly.pdbx_seq_one_letter_code
_entity_poly.pdbx_strand_id
1 'polypeptide(L)'
;MVVAIGFEGSANKLGIGIVRDGEVLANPRVTYITPPGEGFQPRFTASHHRSRILNLLKEALDISGLKPNDIDVICYTKGPGMGAPLVSVAVVARCLSLLWNKPIIGVNHCIG
;
A
#
# COMPACT_ATOMS: atom_id res chain seq x y z
N MET A 1 -14.11 -2.35 -17.15
CA MET A 1 -12.68 -2.56 -16.84
C MET A 1 -12.48 -2.12 -15.42
N VAL A 2 -12.04 -3.01 -14.53
CA VAL A 2 -11.96 -2.73 -13.09
C VAL A 2 -10.57 -2.22 -12.75
N VAL A 3 -10.49 -1.08 -12.06
CA VAL A 3 -9.24 -0.50 -11.58
C VAL A 3 -9.11 -0.73 -10.08
N ALA A 4 -8.10 -1.53 -9.70
CA ALA A 4 -7.77 -1.79 -8.31
C ALA A 4 -6.51 -1.03 -7.90
N ILE A 5 -6.53 -0.39 -6.72
CA ILE A 5 -5.33 0.13 -6.06
C ILE A 5 -4.98 -0.74 -4.85
N GLY A 6 -3.76 -1.25 -4.80
CA GLY A 6 -3.26 -2.16 -3.77
C GLY A 6 -2.24 -1.48 -2.85
N PHE A 7 -2.37 -1.70 -1.54
CA PHE A 7 -1.45 -1.19 -0.51
C PHE A 7 -0.76 -2.33 0.23
N GLU A 8 0.57 -2.39 0.13
CA GLU A 8 1.41 -3.42 0.75
C GLU A 8 2.44 -2.80 1.70
N GLY A 9 2.48 -3.30 2.94
CA GLY A 9 3.49 -2.92 3.95
C GLY A 9 3.51 -3.86 5.14
N SER A 10 3.49 -5.16 4.87
CA SER A 10 3.55 -6.24 5.87
C SER A 10 4.95 -6.40 6.48
N ALA A 11 6.00 -6.02 5.75
CA ALA A 11 7.41 -6.19 6.10
C ALA A 11 8.16 -4.85 6.05
N ASN A 12 9.42 -4.83 5.57
CA ASN A 12 10.22 -3.61 5.47
C ASN A 12 10.06 -2.83 4.16
N LYS A 13 9.32 -3.36 3.19
CA LYS A 13 8.95 -2.65 1.96
C LYS A 13 7.57 -2.04 2.14
N LEU A 14 7.38 -0.84 1.61
CA LEU A 14 6.08 -0.23 1.39
C LEU A 14 5.89 -0.06 -0.12
N GLY A 15 4.79 -0.58 -0.64
CA GLY A 15 4.44 -0.50 -2.06
C GLY A 15 2.99 -0.10 -2.26
N ILE A 16 2.73 0.65 -3.34
CA ILE A 16 1.37 0.93 -3.81
C ILE A 16 1.32 0.57 -5.29
N GLY A 17 0.40 -0.33 -5.65
CA GLY A 17 0.22 -0.80 -7.01
C GLY A 17 -1.13 -0.38 -7.56
N ILE A 18 -1.21 -0.12 -8.87
CA ILE A 18 -2.48 0.09 -9.57
C ILE A 18 -2.54 -0.88 -10.75
N VAL A 19 -3.62 -1.65 -10.82
CA VAL A 19 -3.86 -2.66 -11.85
C VAL A 19 -5.21 -2.39 -12.52
N ARG A 20 -5.25 -2.52 -13.84
CA ARG A 20 -6.49 -2.50 -14.63
C ARG A 20 -6.53 -3.73 -15.52
N ASP A 21 -7.48 -4.62 -15.26
CA ASP A 21 -7.73 -5.83 -16.06
C ASP A 21 -6.45 -6.65 -16.39
N GLY A 22 -5.59 -6.84 -15.39
CA GLY A 22 -4.35 -7.61 -15.52
C GLY A 22 -3.11 -6.81 -15.94
N GLU A 23 -3.28 -5.55 -16.36
CA GLU A 23 -2.17 -4.66 -16.68
C GLU A 23 -1.74 -3.85 -15.44
N VAL A 24 -0.44 -3.83 -15.17
CA VAL A 24 0.14 -3.01 -14.09
C VAL A 24 0.39 -1.59 -14.61
N LEU A 25 -0.38 -0.62 -14.10
CA LEU A 25 -0.28 0.78 -14.50
C LEU A 25 0.71 1.57 -13.64
N ALA A 26 0.86 1.19 -12.37
CA ALA A 26 1.84 1.77 -11.45
C ALA A 26 2.26 0.75 -10.39
N ASN A 27 3.52 0.81 -9.95
CA ASN A 27 4.04 -0.04 -8.87
C ASN A 27 5.22 0.60 -8.09
N PRO A 28 5.16 1.87 -7.67
CA PRO A 28 6.22 2.47 -6.88
C PRO A 28 6.39 1.79 -5.52
N ARG A 29 7.64 1.71 -5.05
CA ARG A 29 8.01 1.01 -3.82
C ARG A 29 9.20 1.67 -3.14
N VAL A 30 9.15 1.76 -1.83
CA VAL A 30 10.28 2.17 -0.98
C VAL A 30 10.63 1.08 0.02
N THR A 31 11.91 1.00 0.38
CA THR A 31 12.42 -0.02 1.31
C THR A 31 13.03 0.67 2.53
N TYR A 32 12.64 0.24 3.73
CA TYR A 32 13.36 0.58 4.95
C TYR A 32 14.62 -0.27 5.05
N ILE A 33 15.78 0.38 4.98
CA ILE A 33 17.11 -0.25 5.03
C ILE A 33 17.74 0.12 6.38
N THR A 34 18.12 -0.90 7.14
CA THR A 34 18.83 -0.77 8.42
C THR A 34 20.33 -0.73 8.21
N PRO A 35 21.11 -0.22 9.19
CA PRO A 35 22.57 -0.32 9.18
C PRO A 35 23.06 -1.79 9.04
N PRO A 36 24.29 -2.00 8.54
CA PRO A 36 24.89 -3.33 8.50
C PRO A 36 24.87 -4.02 9.86
N GLY A 37 24.40 -5.27 9.91
CA GLY A 37 24.30 -6.06 11.15
C GLY A 37 22.99 -5.90 11.92
N GLU A 38 22.07 -5.02 11.49
CA GLU A 38 20.78 -4.80 12.18
C GLU A 38 19.58 -5.32 11.38
N GLY A 39 18.59 -5.87 12.11
CA GLY A 39 17.28 -6.21 11.56
C GLY A 39 16.27 -5.07 11.71
N PHE A 40 15.33 -4.95 10.77
CA PHE A 40 14.27 -3.94 10.85
C PHE A 40 13.28 -4.24 11.99
N GLN A 41 13.15 -3.31 12.93
CA GLN A 41 12.23 -3.45 14.06
C GLN A 41 10.84 -2.90 13.74
N PRO A 42 9.75 -3.50 14.26
CA PRO A 42 8.38 -3.10 13.93
C PRO A 42 8.08 -1.60 14.12
N ARG A 43 8.60 -0.99 15.20
CA ARG A 43 8.38 0.43 15.51
C ARG A 43 8.97 1.36 14.44
N PHE A 44 10.22 1.12 14.03
CA PHE A 44 10.90 1.96 13.05
C PHE A 44 10.36 1.74 11.64
N THR A 45 10.06 0.49 11.28
CA THR A 45 9.42 0.18 9.99
C THR A 45 8.05 0.86 9.86
N ALA A 46 7.22 0.83 10.91
CA ALA A 46 5.94 1.52 10.92
C ALA A 46 6.10 3.05 10.81
N SER A 47 7.13 3.62 11.46
CA SER A 47 7.46 5.04 11.33
C SER A 47 7.84 5.42 9.91
N HIS A 48 8.69 4.59 9.27
CA HIS A 48 9.05 4.75 7.87
C HIS A 48 7.81 4.66 6.95
N HIS A 49 6.89 3.72 7.18
CA HIS A 49 5.69 3.62 6.36
C HIS A 49 4.81 4.86 6.48
N ARG A 50 4.57 5.35 7.71
CA ARG A 50 3.75 6.55 7.94
C ARG A 50 4.32 7.80 7.27
N SER A 51 5.64 7.96 7.22
CA SER A 51 6.27 9.12 6.59
C SER A 51 6.29 9.07 5.05
N ARG A 52 6.06 7.90 4.45
CA ARG A 52 6.18 7.68 3.00
C ARG A 52 4.88 7.41 2.28
N ILE A 53 3.89 6.80 2.94
CA ILE A 53 2.70 6.23 2.28
C ILE A 53 1.87 7.23 1.46
N LEU A 54 1.71 8.48 1.92
CA LEU A 54 0.95 9.48 1.17
C LEU A 54 1.70 9.99 -0.08
N ASN A 55 3.03 10.11 0.02
CA ASN A 55 3.86 10.48 -1.12
C ASN A 55 3.88 9.35 -2.16
N LEU A 56 3.99 8.11 -1.71
CA LEU A 56 3.96 6.93 -2.58
C LEU A 56 2.58 6.74 -3.24
N LEU A 57 1.50 7.11 -2.54
CA LEU A 57 0.14 7.10 -3.09
C LEU A 57 0.01 8.12 -4.22
N LYS A 58 0.49 9.34 -3.99
CA LYS A 58 0.52 10.38 -5.01
C LYS A 58 1.34 9.91 -6.22
N GLU A 59 2.53 9.36 -5.99
CA GLU A 59 3.38 8.81 -7.05
C GLU A 59 2.68 7.71 -7.86
N ALA A 60 1.94 6.80 -7.22
CA ALA A 60 1.20 5.76 -7.95
C ALA A 60 0.09 6.35 -8.84
N LEU A 61 -0.64 7.35 -8.34
CA LEU A 61 -1.67 8.05 -9.12
C LEU A 61 -1.04 8.84 -10.28
N ASP A 62 0.08 9.53 -10.04
CA ASP A 62 0.81 10.30 -11.04
C ASP A 62 1.37 9.38 -12.15
N ILE A 63 1.98 8.24 -11.80
CA ILE A 63 2.50 7.25 -12.76
C ILE A 63 1.36 6.65 -13.61
N SER A 64 0.24 6.29 -12.99
CA SER A 64 -0.89 5.69 -13.70
C SER A 64 -1.71 6.70 -14.52
N GLY A 65 -1.52 8.00 -14.28
CA GLY A 65 -2.32 9.07 -14.88
C GLY A 65 -3.78 9.09 -14.41
N LEU A 66 -4.10 8.40 -13.31
CA LEU A 66 -5.47 8.25 -12.82
C LEU A 66 -5.79 9.20 -11.67
N LYS A 67 -7.08 9.51 -11.55
CA LYS A 67 -7.64 10.25 -10.42
C LYS A 67 -8.32 9.29 -9.44
N PRO A 68 -8.54 9.71 -8.19
CA PRO A 68 -9.29 8.92 -7.20
C PRO A 68 -10.65 8.38 -7.69
N ASN A 69 -11.35 9.15 -8.54
CA ASN A 69 -12.65 8.75 -9.07
C ASN A 69 -12.57 7.55 -10.03
N ASP A 70 -11.42 7.35 -10.68
CA ASP A 70 -11.17 6.27 -11.64
C ASP A 70 -10.84 4.94 -10.95
N ILE A 71 -10.63 4.95 -9.62
CA ILE A 71 -10.38 3.75 -8.82
C ILE A 71 -11.73 3.09 -8.49
N ASP A 72 -11.86 1.80 -8.76
CA ASP A 72 -13.08 1.04 -8.45
C ASP A 72 -13.04 0.37 -7.09
N VAL A 73 -11.84 -0.08 -6.66
CA VAL A 73 -11.66 -0.82 -5.41
C VAL A 73 -10.31 -0.55 -4.76
N ILE A 74 -10.31 -0.46 -3.43
CA ILE A 74 -9.09 -0.33 -2.62
C ILE A 74 -8.77 -1.69 -1.98
N CYS A 75 -7.57 -2.18 -2.21
CA CYS A 75 -7.06 -3.43 -1.67
C CYS A 75 -5.93 -3.14 -0.70
N TYR A 76 -5.86 -3.86 0.43
CA TYR A 76 -4.74 -3.73 1.35
C TYR A 76 -4.36 -5.08 1.96
N THR A 77 -3.09 -5.24 2.31
CA THR A 77 -2.62 -6.44 2.98
C THR A 77 -3.21 -6.53 4.38
N LYS A 78 -4.11 -7.50 4.59
CA LYS A 78 -4.71 -7.81 5.90
C LYS A 78 -3.75 -8.62 6.78
N GLY A 79 -2.85 -9.38 6.15
CA GLY A 79 -1.82 -10.18 6.80
C GLY A 79 -1.49 -11.45 5.98
N PRO A 80 -0.55 -12.30 6.45
CA PRO A 80 0.29 -12.13 7.64
C PRO A 80 1.32 -10.99 7.49
N GLY A 81 2.00 -10.64 8.60
CA GLY A 81 3.02 -9.58 8.61
C GLY A 81 3.26 -8.99 9.99
N MET A 82 4.14 -7.98 10.07
CA MET A 82 4.42 -7.25 11.31
C MET A 82 3.22 -6.37 11.69
N GLY A 83 2.77 -6.46 12.95
CA GLY A 83 1.55 -5.77 13.41
C GLY A 83 1.56 -4.24 13.20
N ALA A 84 2.60 -3.54 13.67
CA ALA A 84 2.63 -2.07 13.58
C ALA A 84 2.69 -1.53 12.13
N PRO A 85 3.49 -2.11 11.22
CA PRO A 85 3.43 -1.78 9.78
C PRO A 85 2.06 -2.06 9.15
N LEU A 86 1.48 -3.26 9.38
CA LEU A 86 0.16 -3.63 8.85
C LEU A 86 -0.92 -2.62 9.27
N VAL A 87 -0.97 -2.25 10.56
CA VAL A 87 -1.93 -1.26 11.06
C VAL A 87 -1.72 0.10 10.38
N SER A 88 -0.47 0.52 10.19
CA SER A 88 -0.15 1.82 9.56
C SER A 88 -0.68 1.89 8.12
N VAL A 89 -0.56 0.80 7.36
CA VAL A 89 -1.08 0.73 5.99
C VAL A 89 -2.60 0.58 5.95
N ALA A 90 -3.16 -0.28 6.80
CA ALA A 90 -4.59 -0.55 6.86
C ALA A 90 -5.40 0.70 7.22
N VAL A 91 -4.89 1.55 8.12
CA VAL A 91 -5.55 2.83 8.46
C VAL A 91 -5.67 3.72 7.24
N VAL A 92 -4.61 3.87 6.44
CA VAL A 92 -4.65 4.69 5.22
C VAL A 92 -5.64 4.12 4.20
N ALA A 93 -5.58 2.81 3.92
CA ALA A 93 -6.52 2.18 2.99
C ALA A 93 -7.99 2.37 3.41
N ARG A 94 -8.30 2.22 4.71
CA ARG A 94 -9.64 2.44 5.25
C ARG A 94 -10.08 3.89 5.16
N CYS A 95 -9.19 4.84 5.47
CA CYS A 95 -9.48 6.27 5.31
C CYS A 95 -9.81 6.62 3.85
N LEU A 96 -9.03 6.10 2.89
CA LEU A 96 -9.29 6.34 1.47
C LEU A 96 -10.60 5.71 1.00
N SER A 97 -10.94 4.50 1.48
CA SER A 97 -12.23 3.87 1.19
C SER A 97 -13.41 4.72 1.63
N LEU A 98 -13.34 5.30 2.83
CA LEU A 98 -14.35 6.23 3.33
C LEU A 98 -14.37 7.55 2.54
N LEU A 99 -13.21 8.14 2.26
CA LEU A 99 -13.11 9.43 1.57
C LEU A 99 -13.54 9.35 0.11
N TRP A 100 -13.19 8.28 -0.59
CA TRP A 100 -13.49 8.09 -2.02
C TRP A 100 -14.80 7.34 -2.25
N ASN A 101 -15.47 6.91 -1.17
CA ASN A 101 -16.67 6.08 -1.20
C ASN A 101 -16.49 4.85 -2.13
N LYS A 102 -15.37 4.13 -1.93
CA LYS A 102 -15.01 2.94 -2.71
C LYS A 102 -15.00 1.69 -1.83
N PRO A 103 -15.40 0.52 -2.37
CA PRO A 103 -15.27 -0.74 -1.65
C PRO A 103 -13.82 -1.02 -1.25
N ILE A 104 -13.65 -1.77 -0.15
CA ILE A 104 -12.34 -2.15 0.38
C ILE A 104 -12.23 -3.66 0.56
N ILE A 105 -11.10 -4.23 0.12
CA ILE A 105 -10.80 -5.67 0.19
C ILE A 105 -9.52 -5.88 0.99
N GLY A 106 -9.61 -6.75 2.01
CA GLY A 106 -8.44 -7.22 2.74
C GLY A 106 -7.84 -8.44 2.03
N VAL A 107 -6.59 -8.33 1.62
CA VAL A 107 -5.87 -9.36 0.85
C VAL A 107 -4.91 -10.12 1.75
N ASN A 108 -4.80 -11.44 1.54
CA ASN A 108 -3.79 -12.25 2.19
C ASN A 108 -2.44 -12.08 1.46
N HIS A 109 -1.38 -11.78 2.19
CA HIS A 109 -0.05 -11.51 1.60
C HIS A 109 0.51 -12.68 0.77
N CYS A 110 0.17 -13.91 1.14
CA CYS A 110 0.71 -15.11 0.51
C CYS A 110 -0.11 -15.59 -0.71
N ILE A 111 -1.36 -15.14 -0.84
CA ILE A 111 -2.24 -15.60 -1.92
C ILE A 111 -1.92 -14.81 -3.19
N GLY A 112 -1.62 -15.54 -4.25
CA GLY A 112 -1.47 -15.09 -5.63
C GLY A 112 -2.12 -16.10 -6.57
#